data_AF-A0A8T4XJN5-F1
#
_entry.id   AF-A0A8T4XJN5-F1
#
_cell.length_a   1.000
_cell.length_b   1.000
_cell.length_c   1.000
_cell.angle_alpha   90.00
_cell.angle_beta   90.00
_cell.angle_gamma   90.00
#
_symmetry.space_group_name_H-M   'P 1'
#
loop_
_entity.id
_entity.type
_entity.pdbx_description
1 polymer ?
#
loop_
_entity_poly.entity_id
_entity_poly.type
_entity_poly.pdbx_seq_one_letter_code
_entity_poly.pdbx_strand_id
1 'polypeptide(L)'
;MAEMNSRRNSFPFLNKYSSISDILGDHELASLGDAFVNLIYSLALSKAAGRPVGRKLDSRVLSSALRKAGLRSLLPHRMDRHKLADAAEALIVYGWLSGVISLEEALNMVSREGDLSDNICSLLKLVWERVGLALRGY
;
A
#
# COMPACT_ATOMS: atom_id res chain seq x y z
N MET A 1 14.53 10.09 8.65
CA MET A 1 15.57 9.10 9.07
C MET A 1 15.33 8.56 10.47
N ALA A 2 15.21 9.41 11.51
CA ALA A 2 14.99 8.96 12.90
C ALA A 2 13.68 8.16 13.11
N GLU A 3 12.59 8.59 12.48
CA GLU A 3 11.28 7.95 12.62
C GLU A 3 11.22 6.55 11.98
N MET A 4 11.81 6.37 10.79
CA MET A 4 11.85 5.07 10.13
C MET A 4 12.74 4.06 10.87
N ASN A 5 13.87 4.50 11.45
CA ASN A 5 14.70 3.66 12.31
C ASN A 5 13.94 3.23 13.57
N SER A 6 13.17 4.14 14.19
CA SER A 6 12.31 3.80 15.33
C SER A 6 11.22 2.78 14.94
N ARG A 7 10.57 2.96 13.78
CA ARG A 7 9.56 2.03 13.26
C ARG A 7 10.13 0.64 12.93
N ARG A 8 11.34 0.57 12.35
CA ARG A 8 12.04 -0.70 12.09
C ARG A 8 12.40 -1.44 13.39
N ASN A 9 12.66 -0.72 14.48
CA ASN A 9 12.85 -1.34 15.79
C ASN A 9 11.52 -1.91 16.35
N SER A 10 10.39 -1.22 16.13
CA SER A 10 9.07 -1.73 16.53
C SER A 10 8.58 -2.89 15.66
N PHE A 11 9.00 -2.95 14.40
CA PHE A 11 8.67 -4.00 13.45
C PHE A 11 9.95 -4.61 12.85
N PRO A 12 10.65 -5.50 13.59
CA PRO A 12 11.97 -6.01 13.16
C PRO A 12 11.96 -6.72 11.81
N PHE A 13 10.83 -7.30 11.41
CA PHE A 13 10.67 -7.94 10.10
C PHE A 13 10.80 -6.97 8.93
N LEU A 14 10.73 -5.65 9.14
CA LEU A 14 10.95 -4.66 8.09
C LEU A 14 12.43 -4.61 7.64
N ASN A 15 13.36 -5.11 8.45
CA ASN A 15 14.80 -5.08 8.13
C ASN A 15 15.18 -6.06 7.01
N LYS A 16 14.32 -7.03 6.69
CA LYS A 16 14.59 -8.00 5.60
C LYS A 16 14.43 -7.39 4.21
N TYR A 17 13.73 -6.26 4.08
CA TYR A 17 13.44 -5.62 2.80
C TYR A 17 14.55 -4.64 2.42
N SER A 18 15.29 -4.98 1.37
CA SER A 18 16.39 -4.18 0.84
C SER A 18 16.02 -3.47 -0.47
N SER A 19 15.00 -3.96 -1.16
CA SER A 19 14.54 -3.44 -2.44
C SER A 19 13.02 -3.32 -2.51
N ILE A 20 12.52 -2.52 -3.46
CA ILE A 20 11.09 -2.43 -3.74
C ILE A 20 10.55 -3.77 -4.25
N SER A 21 11.35 -4.53 -5.00
CA SER A 21 10.96 -5.86 -5.48
C SER A 21 10.74 -6.84 -4.33
N ASP A 22 11.54 -6.75 -3.25
CA ASP A 22 11.38 -7.61 -2.05
C ASP A 22 10.01 -7.34 -1.40
N ILE A 23 9.64 -6.06 -1.30
CA ILE A 23 8.37 -5.62 -0.70
C ILE A 23 7.19 -6.10 -1.54
N LEU A 24 7.23 -5.85 -2.86
CA LEU A 24 6.14 -6.19 -3.77
C LEU A 24 5.92 -7.71 -3.92
N GLY A 25 6.95 -8.51 -3.66
CA GLY A 25 6.92 -9.97 -3.77
C GLY A 25 6.57 -10.71 -2.48
N ASP A 26 6.42 -10.02 -1.34
CA ASP A 26 6.24 -10.66 -0.05
C ASP A 26 4.77 -10.97 0.25
N HIS A 27 4.42 -12.26 0.25
CA HIS A 27 3.07 -12.73 0.49
C HIS A 27 2.59 -12.57 1.95
N GLU A 28 3.49 -12.65 2.93
CA GLU A 28 3.12 -12.44 4.34
C GLU A 28 2.77 -10.97 4.59
N LEU A 29 3.56 -10.07 3.99
CA LEU A 29 3.30 -8.64 4.03
C LEU A 29 2.02 -8.29 3.27
N ALA A 30 1.77 -8.90 2.11
CA ALA A 30 0.51 -8.75 1.39
C ALA A 30 -0.70 -9.17 2.25
N SER A 31 -0.60 -10.30 2.96
CA SER A 31 -1.69 -10.77 3.84
C SER A 31 -2.00 -9.76 4.96
N LEU A 32 -0.97 -9.11 5.53
CA LEU A 32 -1.19 -8.02 6.49
C LEU A 32 -1.78 -6.77 5.79
N GLY A 33 -1.35 -6.52 4.55
CA GLY A 33 -1.83 -5.45 3.71
C GLY A 33 -3.30 -5.55 3.32
N ASP A 34 -3.83 -6.74 3.04
CA ASP A 34 -5.28 -6.95 2.78
C ASP A 34 -6.11 -6.41 3.96
N ALA A 35 -5.74 -6.76 5.20
CA ALA A 35 -6.43 -6.26 6.39
C ALA A 35 -6.33 -4.73 6.52
N PHE A 36 -5.14 -4.17 6.30
CA PHE A 36 -4.90 -2.73 6.41
C PHE A 36 -5.64 -1.92 5.33
N VAL A 37 -5.61 -2.37 4.08
CA VAL A 37 -6.33 -1.73 2.96
C VAL A 37 -7.84 -1.80 3.18
N ASN A 38 -8.35 -2.93 3.69
CA ASN A 38 -9.77 -3.06 4.04
C ASN A 38 -10.18 -2.11 5.18
N LEU A 39 -9.30 -1.86 6.16
CA LEU A 39 -9.51 -0.84 7.17
C LEU A 39 -9.60 0.56 6.56
N ILE A 40 -8.63 0.96 5.73
CA ILE A 40 -8.64 2.28 5.07
C ILE A 40 -9.92 2.46 4.26
N TYR A 41 -10.29 1.45 3.47
CA TYR A 41 -11.49 1.50 2.63
C TYR A 41 -12.77 1.59 3.48
N SER A 42 -12.87 0.80 4.55
CA SER A 42 -13.98 0.85 5.50
C SER A 42 -14.10 2.22 6.16
N LEU A 43 -12.98 2.84 6.54
CA LEU A 43 -12.95 4.19 7.10
C LEU A 43 -13.38 5.25 6.07
N ALA A 44 -12.94 5.13 4.81
CA ALA A 44 -13.34 6.04 3.75
C ALA A 44 -14.86 6.00 3.52
N LEU A 45 -15.43 4.79 3.47
CA LEU A 45 -16.88 4.60 3.37
C LEU A 45 -17.61 5.11 4.62
N SER A 46 -17.04 4.90 5.81
CA SER A 46 -17.64 5.36 7.06
C SER A 46 -17.72 6.88 7.10
N LYS A 47 -16.65 7.57 6.67
CA LYS A 47 -16.59 9.03 6.56
C LYS A 47 -17.62 9.56 5.57
N ALA A 48 -17.73 8.93 4.40
CA ALA A 48 -18.72 9.32 3.38
C ALA A 48 -20.17 9.06 3.82
N ALA A 49 -20.42 7.97 4.55
CA ALA A 49 -21.76 7.58 4.99
C ALA A 49 -22.20 8.25 6.31
N GLY A 50 -21.28 8.89 7.05
CA GLY A 50 -21.56 9.46 8.37
C GLY A 50 -21.84 8.44 9.47
N ARG A 51 -21.51 7.16 9.25
CA ARG A 51 -21.73 6.06 10.20
C ARG A 51 -20.69 4.95 10.02
N PRO A 52 -20.42 4.09 11.02
CA PRO A 52 -19.51 2.97 10.85
C PRO A 52 -19.95 2.01 9.74
N VAL A 53 -19.01 1.68 8.86
CA VAL A 53 -19.16 0.74 7.74
C VAL A 53 -17.91 -0.14 7.70
N GLY A 54 -18.11 -1.46 7.57
CA GLY A 54 -17.05 -2.42 7.27
C GLY A 54 -17.27 -3.04 5.90
N ARG A 55 -16.30 -2.90 4.99
CA ARG A 55 -16.33 -3.57 3.68
C ARG A 55 -14.94 -3.99 3.23
N LYS A 56 -14.90 -5.10 2.50
CA LYS A 56 -13.70 -5.53 1.77
C LYS A 56 -13.58 -4.78 0.45
N LEU A 57 -12.39 -4.31 0.14
CA LEU A 57 -12.07 -3.73 -1.16
C LEU A 57 -11.94 -4.84 -2.20
N ASP A 58 -12.49 -4.62 -3.41
CA ASP A 58 -12.34 -5.59 -4.50
C ASP A 58 -10.88 -5.58 -5.02
N SER A 59 -10.24 -6.76 -5.00
CA SER A 59 -8.93 -7.04 -5.60
C SER A 59 -8.76 -6.53 -7.03
N ARG A 60 -9.85 -6.41 -7.82
CA ARG A 60 -9.84 -5.85 -9.17
C ARG A 60 -9.44 -4.37 -9.16
N VAL A 61 -9.86 -3.61 -8.15
CA VAL A 61 -9.52 -2.19 -8.01
C VAL A 61 -8.02 -2.03 -7.72
N LEU A 62 -7.48 -2.85 -6.82
CA LEU A 62 -6.05 -2.85 -6.45
C LEU A 62 -5.15 -3.26 -7.62
N SER A 63 -5.48 -4.38 -8.27
CA SER A 63 -4.72 -4.88 -9.43
C SER A 63 -4.78 -3.90 -10.62
N SER A 64 -5.91 -3.23 -10.83
CA SER A 64 -6.04 -2.14 -11.80
C SER A 64 -5.17 -0.94 -11.42
N ALA A 65 -5.23 -0.51 -10.15
CA ALA A 65 -4.46 0.63 -9.66
C ALA A 65 -2.95 0.41 -9.79
N LEU A 66 -2.46 -0.79 -9.45
CA LEU A 66 -1.04 -1.15 -9.60
C LEU A 66 -0.58 -1.10 -11.07
N ARG A 67 -1.43 -1.54 -12.00
CA ARG A 67 -1.15 -1.44 -13.45
C ARG A 67 -1.10 0.01 -13.90
N LYS A 68 -2.09 0.82 -13.52
CA LYS A 68 -2.14 2.26 -13.80
C LYS A 68 -0.93 3.01 -13.21
N ALA A 69 -0.39 2.52 -12.09
CA ALA A 69 0.79 3.08 -11.44
C ALA A 69 2.10 2.77 -12.19
N GLY A 70 2.09 1.86 -13.17
CA GLY A 70 3.30 1.42 -13.88
C GLY A 70 4.18 0.44 -13.11
N LEU A 71 3.82 0.13 -11.85
CA LEU A 71 4.59 -0.74 -10.95
C LEU A 71 4.57 -2.21 -11.36
N ARG A 72 3.66 -2.60 -12.25
CA ARG A 72 3.66 -3.93 -12.88
C ARG A 72 5.01 -4.26 -13.52
N SER A 73 5.74 -3.27 -14.05
CA SER A 73 7.04 -3.48 -14.69
C SER A 73 8.15 -3.96 -13.75
N LEU A 74 7.99 -3.72 -12.44
CA LEU A 74 8.94 -4.14 -11.40
C LEU A 74 8.74 -5.59 -10.95
N LEU A 75 7.67 -6.23 -11.42
CA LEU A 75 7.24 -7.55 -11.02
C LEU A 75 7.54 -8.60 -12.11
N PRO A 76 7.77 -9.88 -11.74
CA PRO A 76 8.00 -10.96 -12.71
C PRO A 76 6.95 -11.01 -13.84
N HIS A 77 7.36 -11.42 -15.03
CA HIS A 77 6.52 -11.34 -16.24
C HIS A 77 5.22 -12.18 -16.15
N ARG A 78 5.19 -13.23 -15.32
CA ARG A 78 4.00 -14.09 -15.11
C ARG A 78 3.37 -13.83 -13.74
N MET A 79 2.50 -12.83 -13.67
CA MET A 79 1.67 -12.58 -12.49
C MET A 79 0.21 -12.45 -12.89
N ASP A 80 -0.63 -13.26 -12.27
CA ASP A 80 -2.07 -13.17 -12.38
C ASP A 80 -2.60 -11.93 -11.65
N ARG A 81 -3.90 -11.68 -11.79
CA ARG A 81 -4.57 -10.52 -11.17
C ARG A 81 -4.44 -10.51 -9.64
N HIS A 82 -4.54 -11.66 -8.99
CA HIS A 82 -4.53 -11.73 -7.53
C HIS A 82 -3.16 -11.32 -7.00
N LYS A 83 -2.09 -11.85 -7.59
CA LYS A 83 -0.74 -11.48 -7.20
C LYS A 83 -0.42 -9.98 -7.41
N LEU A 84 -1.09 -9.31 -8.35
CA LEU A 84 -0.96 -7.85 -8.50
C LEU A 84 -1.73 -7.08 -7.42
N ALA A 85 -2.84 -7.62 -6.92
CA ALA A 85 -3.51 -7.04 -5.75
C ALA A 85 -2.64 -7.21 -4.51
N ASP A 86 -2.10 -8.42 -4.28
CA ASP A 86 -1.18 -8.72 -3.18
C ASP A 86 0.02 -7.75 -3.17
N ALA A 87 0.63 -7.50 -4.34
CA ALA A 87 1.75 -6.57 -4.44
C ALA A 87 1.36 -5.12 -4.08
N ALA A 88 0.14 -4.69 -4.42
CA ALA A 88 -0.37 -3.38 -4.03
C ALA A 88 -0.59 -3.30 -2.51
N GLU A 89 -1.17 -4.34 -1.91
CA GLU A 89 -1.41 -4.47 -0.48
C GLU A 89 -0.10 -4.43 0.31
N ALA A 90 0.89 -5.21 -0.12
CA ALA A 90 2.22 -5.26 0.48
C ALA A 90 2.91 -3.89 0.47
N LEU A 91 2.87 -3.17 -0.66
CA LEU A 91 3.46 -1.85 -0.76
C LEU A 91 2.79 -0.83 0.16
N ILE A 92 1.45 -0.80 0.18
CA ILE A 92 0.69 0.17 1.00
C ILE A 92 0.97 -0.05 2.48
N VAL A 93 0.94 -1.30 2.94
CA VAL A 93 1.17 -1.58 4.36
C VAL A 93 2.62 -1.39 4.77
N TYR A 94 3.59 -1.71 3.90
CA TYR A 94 4.98 -1.36 4.13
C TYR A 94 5.13 0.15 4.35
N GLY A 95 4.51 0.95 3.48
CA GLY A 95 4.58 2.39 3.55
C GLY A 95 4.12 2.96 4.89
N TRP A 96 3.06 2.39 5.44
CA TRP A 96 2.56 2.77 6.76
C TRP A 96 3.44 2.26 7.90
N LEU A 97 3.85 0.99 7.85
CA LEU A 97 4.69 0.36 8.88
C LEU A 97 6.06 1.04 8.98
N SER A 98 6.65 1.44 7.85
CA SER A 98 7.93 2.15 7.80
C SER A 98 7.80 3.64 8.13
N GLY A 99 6.57 4.15 8.29
CA GLY A 99 6.30 5.56 8.62
C GLY A 99 6.51 6.53 7.45
N VAL A 100 6.54 6.07 6.20
CA VAL A 100 6.64 6.99 5.04
C VAL A 100 5.29 7.60 4.65
N ILE A 101 4.19 6.98 5.09
CA ILE A 101 2.83 7.52 4.99
C ILE A 101 2.09 7.29 6.32
N SER A 102 1.20 8.21 6.69
CA SER A 102 0.28 8.03 7.81
C SER A 102 -1.03 7.36 7.39
N LEU A 103 -1.80 6.84 8.36
CA LEU A 103 -3.16 6.35 8.11
C LEU A 103 -4.07 7.46 7.58
N GLU A 104 -3.92 8.68 8.11
CA GLU A 104 -4.69 9.85 7.71
C GLU A 104 -4.38 10.28 6.28
N GLU A 105 -3.11 10.28 5.87
CA GLU A 105 -2.71 10.52 4.47
C GLU A 105 -3.33 9.47 3.54
N ALA A 106 -3.22 8.18 3.88
CA ALA A 106 -3.80 7.11 3.08
C ALA A 106 -5.32 7.25 2.95
N LEU A 107 -6.01 7.53 4.07
CA LEU A 107 -7.45 7.77 4.09
C LEU A 107 -7.85 8.97 3.24
N ASN A 108 -7.13 10.08 3.34
CA ASN A 108 -7.40 11.29 2.56
C ASN A 108 -7.22 11.06 1.06
N MET A 109 -6.26 10.23 0.65
CA MET A 109 -6.07 9.88 -0.76
C MET A 109 -7.16 8.97 -1.28
N VAL A 110 -7.51 7.92 -0.53
CA VAL A 110 -8.57 6.96 -0.91
C VAL A 110 -9.94 7.64 -0.94
N SER A 111 -10.18 8.62 -0.09
CA SER A 111 -11.47 9.35 0.03
C SER A 111 -11.65 10.50 -0.95
N ARG A 112 -10.74 10.71 -1.92
CA ARG A 112 -10.89 11.77 -2.92
C ARG A 112 -12.08 11.49 -3.83
N GLU A 113 -12.71 12.55 -4.34
CA GLU A 113 -13.72 12.41 -5.39
C GLU A 113 -13.10 11.79 -6.66
N GLY A 114 -13.88 10.99 -7.39
CA GLY A 114 -13.46 10.34 -8.63
C GLY A 114 -13.37 8.81 -8.54
N ASP A 115 -12.64 8.21 -9.48
CA ASP A 115 -12.47 6.76 -9.57
C ASP A 115 -11.55 6.24 -8.45
N LEU A 116 -12.03 5.24 -7.71
CA LEU A 116 -11.29 4.65 -6.59
C LEU A 116 -9.97 4.01 -7.04
N SER A 117 -9.93 3.43 -8.26
CA SER A 117 -8.70 2.84 -8.79
C SER A 117 -7.65 3.92 -9.09
N ASP A 118 -8.05 5.11 -9.55
CA ASP A 118 -7.16 6.26 -9.77
C ASP A 118 -6.64 6.86 -8.45
N ASN A 119 -7.49 6.92 -7.43
CA ASN A 119 -7.10 7.35 -6.09
C ASN A 119 -6.04 6.41 -5.48
N ILE A 120 -6.27 5.10 -5.57
CA ILE A 120 -5.31 4.09 -5.09
C ILE A 120 -4.04 4.10 -5.95
N CYS A 121 -4.14 4.32 -7.26
CA CYS A 121 -2.98 4.49 -8.13
C CYS A 121 -2.09 5.64 -7.65
N SER A 122 -2.70 6.77 -7.29
CA SER A 122 -1.98 7.92 -6.75
C SER A 122 -1.30 7.59 -5.41
N LEU A 123 -1.98 6.86 -4.53
CA LEU A 123 -1.41 6.38 -3.26
C LEU A 123 -0.21 5.47 -3.50
N LEU A 124 -0.31 4.51 -4.40
CA LEU A 124 0.77 3.59 -4.75
C LEU A 124 2.00 4.32 -5.30
N LYS A 125 1.81 5.32 -6.17
CA LYS A 125 2.91 6.14 -6.69
C LYS A 125 3.61 6.93 -5.58
N LEU A 126 2.84 7.55 -4.69
CA LEU A 126 3.37 8.30 -3.57
C LEU A 126 4.19 7.41 -2.63
N VAL A 127 3.65 6.26 -2.24
CA VAL A 127 4.34 5.30 -1.37
C VAL A 127 5.59 4.79 -2.05
N TRP A 128 5.51 4.39 -3.32
CA TRP A 128 6.65 3.91 -4.09
C TRP A 128 7.79 4.93 -4.16
N GLU A 129 7.49 6.19 -4.44
CA GLU A 129 8.47 7.27 -4.49
C GLU A 129 9.14 7.49 -3.12
N ARG A 130 8.34 7.60 -2.06
CA ARG A 130 8.86 7.83 -0.70
C ARG A 130 9.67 6.63 -0.18
N VAL A 131 9.21 5.39 -0.42
CA VAL A 131 9.96 4.16 -0.09
C VAL A 131 11.27 4.11 -0.88
N GLY A 132 11.25 4.44 -2.17
CA GLY A 132 12.44 4.47 -3.01
C GLY A 132 13.50 5.45 -2.50
N LEU A 133 13.09 6.65 -2.10
CA LEU A 133 13.98 7.63 -1.47
C LEU A 133 14.51 7.14 -0.12
N ALA A 134 13.63 6.52 0.67
CA ALA A 134 13.96 6.03 1.99
C ALA A 134 14.94 4.84 1.96
N LEU A 135 14.86 3.97 0.96
CA LEU A 135 15.78 2.84 0.77
C LEU A 135 17.14 3.27 0.18
N ARG A 136 17.19 4.32 -0.66
CA ARG A 136 18.43 4.87 -1.24
C ARG A 136 19.22 5.78 -0.29
N GLY A 137 18.60 6.26 0.77
CA GLY A 137 19.25 7.06 1.82
C GLY A 137 20.00 6.24 2.88
N TYR A 138 20.11 4.92 2.66
CA TYR A 138 20.99 3.97 3.37
C TYR A 138 22.07 3.49 2.41
#